data_AF-A0A559RBG7-F1
#
_entry.id   AF-A0A559RBG7-F1
#
_cell.length_a   1.000
_cell.length_b   1.000
_cell.length_c   1.000
_cell.angle_alpha   90.00
_cell.angle_beta   90.00
_cell.angle_gamma   90.00
#
_symmetry.space_group_name_H-M   'P 1'
#
loop_
_entity.id
_entity.type
_entity.pdbx_description
1 polymer ?
#
loop_
_entity_poly.entity_id
_entity_poly.type
_entity_poly.pdbx_seq_one_letter_code
_entity_poly.pdbx_strand_id
1 'polypeptide(L)'
;MGHHIEAIITSEKPNKTKIEVLDLPVFFENGFNIIPLDVCHTTYWGKKWNVYDENGDCFGGVNLLCLRSIERIAKEIEISNFALIATDYNGGIGEQAAIVYKDKREIRINGNYYSHYSGMDVVDINSALRNIGVTKTKKSDEFDSINLSSYRSFDKYFEKYEVACEDE
;
A
#
# COMPACT_ATOMS: atom_id res chain seq x y z
N MET A 1 7.21 -6.93 19.11
CA MET A 1 6.42 -7.49 18.00
C MET A 1 6.13 -6.34 17.06
N GLY A 2 6.73 -6.37 15.87
CA GLY A 2 6.58 -5.31 14.88
C GLY A 2 5.19 -5.32 14.26
N HIS A 3 4.76 -4.16 13.76
CA HIS A 3 3.55 -3.99 12.97
C HIS A 3 3.99 -3.38 11.64
N HIS A 4 4.08 -4.23 10.62
CA HIS A 4 4.54 -3.87 9.29
C HIS A 4 3.38 -4.05 8.31
N ILE A 5 2.87 -2.97 7.76
CA ILE A 5 1.76 -3.02 6.80
C ILE A 5 2.14 -2.19 5.59
N GLU A 6 2.08 -2.79 4.42
CA GLU A 6 2.15 -2.11 3.14
C GLU A 6 0.93 -2.55 2.33
N ALA A 7 0.09 -1.59 1.90
CA ALA A 7 -1.17 -1.94 1.26
C ALA A 7 -1.75 -0.82 0.38
N ILE A 8 -2.53 -1.23 -0.62
CA ILE A 8 -3.48 -0.38 -1.33
C ILE A 8 -4.83 -0.46 -0.63
N ILE A 9 -5.42 0.70 -0.33
CA ILE A 9 -6.75 0.84 0.27
C ILE A 9 -7.67 1.54 -0.72
N THR A 10 -8.81 0.93 -1.04
CA THR A 10 -9.78 1.51 -1.98
C THR A 10 -11.22 1.10 -1.70
N SER A 11 -12.17 1.98 -1.95
CA SER A 11 -13.61 1.65 -1.96
C SER A 11 -14.09 1.15 -3.32
N GLU A 12 -13.27 1.28 -4.37
CA GLU A 12 -13.56 0.73 -5.69
C GLU A 12 -13.49 -0.80 -5.64
N LYS A 13 -14.19 -1.45 -6.57
CA LYS A 13 -14.21 -2.91 -6.69
C LYS A 13 -13.12 -3.36 -7.66
N PRO A 14 -12.02 -3.99 -7.20
CA PRO A 14 -10.96 -4.44 -8.10
C PRO A 14 -11.46 -5.54 -9.04
N ASN A 15 -10.86 -5.62 -10.23
CA ASN A 15 -11.16 -6.67 -11.19
C ASN A 15 -10.73 -8.04 -10.63
N LYS A 16 -11.70 -8.88 -10.29
CA LYS A 16 -11.47 -10.18 -9.62
C LYS A 16 -10.58 -11.12 -10.43
N THR A 17 -10.78 -11.21 -11.75
CA THR A 17 -9.96 -12.07 -12.61
C THR A 17 -8.50 -11.61 -12.61
N LYS A 18 -8.27 -10.30 -12.59
CA LYS A 18 -6.92 -9.73 -12.53
C LYS A 18 -6.28 -9.96 -11.16
N ILE A 19 -7.02 -9.79 -10.07
CA ILE A 19 -6.56 -10.15 -8.72
C ILE A 19 -6.08 -11.60 -8.65
N GLU A 20 -6.85 -12.55 -9.19
CA GLU A 20 -6.48 -13.97 -9.24
C GLU A 20 -5.22 -14.21 -10.08
N VAL A 21 -5.10 -13.55 -11.24
CA VAL A 21 -3.90 -13.67 -12.11
C VAL A 21 -2.66 -13.11 -11.44
N LEU A 22 -2.79 -12.02 -10.69
CA LEU A 22 -1.69 -11.36 -9.98
C LEU A 22 -1.38 -12.02 -8.65
N ASP A 23 -2.19 -12.99 -8.22
CA ASP A 23 -2.08 -13.63 -6.91
C ASP A 23 -2.10 -12.62 -5.76
N LEU A 24 -3.01 -11.66 -5.84
CA LEU A 24 -3.15 -10.63 -4.80
C LEU A 24 -4.17 -11.08 -3.75
N PRO A 25 -3.80 -11.14 -2.45
CA PRO A 25 -4.79 -11.26 -1.39
C PRO A 25 -5.64 -9.98 -1.34
N VAL A 26 -6.92 -10.13 -0.99
CA VAL A 26 -7.84 -9.00 -0.81
C VAL A 26 -8.69 -9.24 0.43
N PHE A 27 -8.67 -8.29 1.34
CA PHE A 27 -9.53 -8.26 2.52
C PHE A 27 -10.56 -7.16 2.34
N PHE A 28 -11.81 -7.42 2.73
CA PHE A 28 -12.88 -6.43 2.63
C PHE A 28 -13.34 -6.05 4.03
N GLU A 29 -13.05 -4.83 4.44
CA GLU A 29 -13.28 -4.31 5.77
C GLU A 29 -14.04 -2.99 5.68
N ASN A 30 -15.24 -2.94 6.29
CA ASN A 30 -16.05 -1.73 6.44
C ASN A 30 -16.23 -0.90 5.16
N GLY A 31 -16.41 -1.56 4.01
CA GLY A 31 -16.65 -0.90 2.72
C GLY A 31 -15.38 -0.64 1.89
N PHE A 32 -14.21 -1.05 2.38
CA PHE A 32 -12.93 -0.86 1.71
C PHE A 32 -12.24 -2.20 1.43
N ASN A 33 -11.61 -2.30 0.28
CA ASN A 33 -10.68 -3.35 -0.06
C ASN A 33 -9.29 -2.97 0.45
N ILE A 34 -8.69 -3.86 1.21
CA ILE A 34 -7.30 -3.83 1.67
C ILE A 34 -6.56 -4.86 0.81
N ILE A 35 -5.65 -4.38 -0.03
CA ILE A 35 -4.86 -5.20 -0.94
C ILE A 35 -3.42 -5.09 -0.46
N PRO A 36 -2.90 -6.08 0.27
CA PRO A 36 -1.52 -6.08 0.70
C PRO A 36 -0.54 -5.98 -0.46
N LEU A 37 0.60 -5.38 -0.16
CA LEU A 37 1.76 -5.32 -1.02
C LEU A 37 2.94 -5.99 -0.32
N ASP A 38 3.88 -6.44 -1.14
CA ASP A 38 5.14 -7.03 -0.71
C ASP A 38 6.23 -6.68 -1.73
N VAL A 39 7.46 -6.50 -1.25
CA VAL A 39 8.59 -6.09 -2.09
C VAL A 39 8.94 -7.12 -3.16
N CYS A 40 8.91 -8.40 -2.83
CA CYS A 40 9.27 -9.46 -3.76
C CYS A 40 8.16 -9.71 -4.78
N HIS A 41 6.90 -9.69 -4.34
CA HIS A 41 5.73 -9.77 -5.22
C HIS A 41 5.69 -8.62 -6.23
N THR A 42 5.83 -7.38 -5.75
CA THR A 42 5.80 -6.19 -6.63
C THR A 42 7.01 -6.15 -7.57
N THR A 43 8.18 -6.59 -7.12
CA THR A 43 9.39 -6.72 -7.95
C THR A 43 9.21 -7.77 -9.04
N TYR A 44 8.69 -8.96 -8.70
CA TYR A 44 8.41 -10.02 -9.67
C TYR A 44 7.52 -9.53 -10.82
N TRP A 45 6.39 -8.91 -10.48
CA TRP A 45 5.45 -8.41 -11.48
C TRP A 45 5.99 -7.19 -12.23
N GLY A 46 6.69 -6.30 -11.54
CA GLY A 46 7.38 -5.15 -12.14
C GLY A 46 8.38 -5.60 -13.21
N LYS A 47 9.23 -6.59 -12.90
CA LYS A 47 10.19 -7.20 -13.84
C LYS A 47 9.44 -7.84 -15.02
N LYS A 48 8.39 -8.61 -14.76
CA LYS A 48 7.57 -9.28 -15.78
C LYS A 48 6.88 -8.33 -16.76
N TRP A 49 6.54 -7.11 -16.32
CA TRP A 49 5.97 -6.06 -17.16
C TRP A 49 7.00 -5.08 -17.72
N ASN A 50 8.28 -5.25 -17.39
CA ASN A 50 9.34 -4.30 -17.74
C ASN A 50 9.03 -2.86 -17.28
N VAL A 51 8.54 -2.72 -16.04
CA VAL A 51 8.28 -1.43 -15.37
C VAL A 51 9.03 -1.27 -14.05
N TYR A 52 9.69 -2.33 -13.58
CA TYR A 52 10.56 -2.27 -12.41
C TYR A 52 11.75 -1.36 -12.69
N ASP A 53 12.01 -0.45 -11.76
CA ASP A 53 13.07 0.55 -11.84
C ASP A 53 13.71 0.63 -10.46
N GLU A 54 14.87 0.00 -10.31
CA GLU A 54 15.64 -0.06 -9.06
C GLU A 54 16.09 1.32 -8.56
N ASN A 55 16.22 2.28 -9.49
CA ASN A 55 16.66 3.65 -9.22
C ASN A 55 15.48 4.65 -9.30
N GLY A 56 14.26 4.15 -9.43
CA GLY A 56 13.05 4.95 -9.56
C GLY A 56 12.49 5.43 -8.23
N ASP A 57 11.32 6.05 -8.28
CA ASP A 57 10.59 6.44 -7.08
C ASP A 57 10.13 5.18 -6.32
N CYS A 58 10.47 5.12 -5.04
CA CYS A 58 10.17 3.98 -4.16
C CYS A 58 9.36 4.42 -2.94
N PHE A 59 8.28 3.71 -2.67
CA PHE A 59 7.40 3.92 -1.53
C PHE A 59 7.53 2.78 -0.53
N GLY A 60 7.44 3.06 0.77
CA GLY A 60 7.29 2.01 1.77
C GLY A 60 7.82 2.43 3.11
N GLY A 61 7.89 1.46 4.04
CA GLY A 61 8.43 1.64 5.38
C GLY A 61 9.79 0.99 5.49
N VAL A 62 9.79 -0.24 6.02
CA VAL A 62 10.99 -1.10 6.08
C VAL A 62 11.47 -1.46 4.69
N ASN A 63 10.54 -1.77 3.79
CA ASN A 63 10.83 -2.19 2.44
C ASN A 63 10.55 -1.04 1.47
N LEU A 64 11.38 -0.93 0.44
CA LEU A 64 11.19 0.06 -0.61
C LEU A 64 10.52 -0.62 -1.81
N LEU A 65 9.23 -0.35 -2.00
CA LEU A 65 8.43 -0.83 -3.10
C LEU A 65 8.56 0.12 -4.30
N CYS A 66 8.89 -0.40 -5.47
CA CYS A 66 8.95 0.39 -6.71
C CYS A 66 7.56 0.95 -7.08
N LEU A 67 7.40 2.27 -7.05
CA LEU A 67 6.09 2.94 -7.20
C LEU A 67 5.43 2.62 -8.56
N ARG A 68 6.21 2.59 -9.63
CA ARG A 68 5.73 2.22 -10.98
C ARG A 68 5.12 0.82 -11.02
N SER A 69 5.66 -0.11 -10.23
CA SER A 69 5.13 -1.48 -10.14
C SER A 69 3.77 -1.49 -9.42
N ILE A 70 3.63 -0.71 -8.35
CA ILE A 70 2.36 -0.52 -7.62
C ILE A 70 1.30 0.15 -8.51
N GLU A 71 1.66 1.23 -9.20
CA GLU A 71 0.78 1.92 -10.13
C GLU A 71 0.33 1.00 -11.28
N ARG A 72 1.24 0.15 -11.76
CA ARG A 72 0.92 -0.86 -12.76
C ARG A 72 -0.05 -1.91 -12.22
N ILE A 73 0.11 -2.36 -10.98
CA ILE A 73 -0.83 -3.26 -10.30
C ILE A 73 -2.22 -2.61 -10.22
N ALA A 74 -2.31 -1.38 -9.71
CA ALA A 74 -3.57 -0.64 -9.60
C ALA A 74 -4.29 -0.52 -10.94
N LYS A 75 -3.54 -0.23 -12.01
CA LYS A 75 -4.06 -0.18 -13.38
C LYS A 75 -4.57 -1.55 -13.88
N GLU A 76 -3.85 -2.63 -13.61
CA GLU A 76 -4.25 -3.97 -14.02
C GLU A 76 -5.50 -4.47 -13.30
N ILE A 77 -5.68 -4.10 -12.03
CA ILE A 77 -6.88 -4.45 -11.26
C ILE A 77 -8.02 -3.43 -11.41
N GLU A 78 -7.87 -2.48 -12.34
CA GLU A 78 -8.89 -1.51 -12.77
C GLU A 78 -9.37 -0.57 -11.65
N ILE A 79 -8.47 -0.18 -10.74
CA ILE A 79 -8.72 0.86 -9.74
C ILE A 79 -7.93 2.14 -10.07
N SER A 80 -8.44 3.27 -9.62
CA SER A 80 -7.89 4.61 -9.90
C SER A 80 -7.98 5.58 -8.72
N ASN A 81 -8.82 5.26 -7.73
CA ASN A 81 -9.01 6.05 -6.51
C ASN A 81 -8.62 5.19 -5.31
N PHE A 82 -7.43 5.42 -4.77
CA PHE A 82 -6.89 4.60 -3.67
C PHE A 82 -5.89 5.38 -2.83
N ALA A 83 -5.68 4.90 -1.60
CA ALA A 83 -4.57 5.33 -0.76
C ALA A 83 -3.55 4.20 -0.71
N LEU A 84 -2.29 4.53 -0.92
CA LEU A 84 -1.16 3.66 -0.67
C LEU A 84 -0.66 3.96 0.75
N ILE A 85 -0.52 2.95 1.60
CA ILE A 85 -0.11 3.10 2.99
C ILE A 85 1.09 2.21 3.31
N ALA A 86 1.97 2.70 4.18
CA ALA A 86 3.07 1.95 4.76
C ALA A 86 3.20 2.29 6.24
N THR A 87 3.33 1.28 7.10
CA THR A 87 3.68 1.43 8.51
C THR A 87 4.80 0.48 8.88
N ASP A 88 5.70 0.94 9.73
CA ASP A 88 6.57 0.07 10.52
C ASP A 88 6.60 0.54 11.98
N TYR A 89 5.85 -0.14 12.84
CA TYR A 89 5.87 0.13 14.28
C TYR A 89 6.60 -0.97 15.05
N ASN A 90 7.60 -0.58 15.84
CA ASN A 90 8.22 -1.43 16.85
C ASN A 90 7.90 -0.91 18.26
N GLY A 91 6.98 -1.58 18.96
CA GLY A 91 6.61 -1.20 20.32
C GLY A 91 5.89 0.15 20.44
N GLY A 92 5.24 0.61 19.36
CA GLY A 92 4.51 1.89 19.29
C GLY A 92 5.34 3.08 18.81
N ILE A 93 6.64 2.89 18.58
CA ILE A 93 7.52 3.84 17.90
C ILE A 93 7.70 3.33 16.49
N GLY A 94 7.53 4.18 15.49
CA GLY A 94 7.56 3.72 14.11
C GLY A 94 7.41 4.82 13.11
N GLU A 95 7.63 4.44 11.86
CA GLU A 95 7.49 5.30 10.72
C GLU A 95 6.21 4.94 9.96
N GLN A 96 5.64 5.94 9.31
CA GLN A 96 4.45 5.78 8.50
C GLN A 96 4.55 6.68 7.27
N ALA A 97 3.96 6.21 6.18
CA ALA A 97 3.86 6.95 4.95
C ALA A 97 2.53 6.65 4.27
N ALA A 98 1.99 7.64 3.59
CA ALA A 98 0.87 7.43 2.70
C ALA A 98 0.91 8.36 1.49
N ILE A 99 0.37 7.87 0.37
CA ILE A 99 0.15 8.60 -0.88
C ILE A 99 -1.31 8.39 -1.29
N VAL A 100 -1.95 9.40 -1.88
CA VAL A 100 -3.32 9.30 -2.40
C VAL A 100 -3.33 9.46 -3.91
N TYR A 101 -4.02 8.54 -4.56
CA TYR A 101 -4.32 8.59 -5.98
C TYR A 101 -5.79 8.91 -6.19
N LYS A 102 -6.08 9.86 -7.07
CA LYS A 102 -7.42 10.12 -7.62
C LYS A 102 -7.37 10.22 -9.13
N ASP A 103 -8.33 9.60 -9.80
CA ASP A 103 -8.41 9.58 -11.26
C ASP A 103 -7.07 9.22 -11.94
N LYS A 104 -6.36 8.23 -11.38
CA LYS A 104 -5.04 7.72 -11.85
C LYS A 104 -3.87 8.70 -11.72
N ARG A 105 -3.98 9.70 -10.83
CA ARG A 105 -2.89 10.64 -10.54
C ARG A 105 -2.68 10.73 -9.04
N GLU A 106 -1.42 10.79 -8.64
CA GLU A 106 -1.06 11.20 -7.30
C GLU A 106 -1.59 12.62 -7.04
N ILE A 107 -2.15 12.84 -5.86
CA ILE A 107 -2.60 14.15 -5.40
C ILE A 107 -1.93 14.54 -4.09
N ARG A 108 -1.52 15.81 -4.00
CA ARG A 108 -1.14 16.41 -2.73
C ARG A 108 -2.39 16.68 -1.90
N ILE A 109 -2.37 16.27 -0.64
CA ILE A 109 -3.49 16.44 0.29
C ILE A 109 -3.06 17.26 1.51
N ASN A 110 -4.01 17.84 2.24
CA ASN A 110 -3.69 18.47 3.52
C ASN A 110 -3.46 17.39 4.59
N GLY A 111 -2.32 17.42 5.27
CA GLY A 111 -1.93 16.46 6.30
C GLY A 111 -0.59 16.83 6.93
N ASN A 112 -0.14 16.04 7.90
CA ASN A 112 1.21 16.16 8.41
C ASN A 112 2.16 15.49 7.42
N TYR A 113 2.99 16.31 6.76
CA TYR A 113 3.99 15.81 5.82
C TYR A 113 5.22 15.32 6.56
N TYR A 114 5.73 14.17 6.15
CA TYR A 114 7.00 13.62 6.61
C TYR A 114 7.91 13.49 5.39
N SER A 115 9.06 14.17 5.36
CA SER A 115 9.99 14.07 4.23
C SER A 115 11.03 12.95 4.40
N HIS A 116 10.77 11.98 5.28
CA HIS A 116 11.80 11.03 5.72
C HIS A 116 11.94 9.79 4.82
N TYR A 117 11.02 9.56 3.87
CA TYR A 117 11.13 8.47 2.89
C TYR A 117 11.50 8.99 1.51
N SER A 118 12.66 8.57 1.01
CA SER A 118 13.04 8.63 -0.42
C SER A 118 13.02 10.03 -1.06
N GLY A 119 12.95 11.11 -0.29
CA GLY A 119 12.78 12.48 -0.84
C GLY A 119 11.37 12.78 -1.37
N MET A 120 10.36 11.96 -1.05
CA MET A 120 8.96 12.18 -1.42
C MET A 120 8.18 12.92 -0.34
N ASP A 121 7.20 13.72 -0.78
CA ASP A 121 6.23 14.40 0.09
C ASP A 121 5.12 13.41 0.51
N VAL A 122 5.38 12.57 1.52
CA VAL A 122 4.37 11.65 2.07
C VAL A 122 3.59 12.28 3.22
N VAL A 123 2.36 11.80 3.45
CA VAL A 123 1.46 12.28 4.51
C VAL A 123 1.17 11.20 5.54
N ASP A 124 0.59 11.59 6.68
CA ASP A 124 0.06 10.63 7.65
C ASP A 124 -1.09 9.78 7.07
N ILE A 125 -1.18 8.52 7.52
CA ILE A 125 -2.14 7.55 6.97
C ILE A 125 -3.59 7.99 7.19
N ASN A 126 -3.92 8.52 8.37
CA ASN A 126 -5.29 8.93 8.68
C ASN A 126 -5.77 10.05 7.73
N SER A 127 -4.91 11.01 7.39
CA SER A 127 -5.19 12.04 6.39
C SER A 127 -5.41 11.46 4.99
N ALA A 128 -4.62 10.46 4.58
CA ALA A 128 -4.78 9.78 3.30
C ALA A 128 -6.08 8.97 3.23
N LEU A 129 -6.38 8.18 4.26
CA LEU A 129 -7.60 7.39 4.37
C LEU A 129 -8.85 8.27 4.35
N ARG A 130 -8.83 9.42 5.04
CA ARG A 130 -9.93 10.38 4.99
C ARG A 130 -10.18 10.90 3.57
N ASN A 131 -9.12 11.07 2.77
CA ASN A 131 -9.24 11.58 1.41
C ASN A 131 -9.88 10.59 0.42
N ILE A 132 -9.83 9.30 0.72
CA ILE A 132 -10.54 8.24 -0.04
C ILE A 132 -11.91 7.89 0.57
N GLY A 133 -12.35 8.63 1.59
CA GLY A 133 -13.69 8.53 2.16
C GLY A 133 -13.80 7.65 3.42
N VAL A 134 -12.68 7.21 4.01
CA VAL A 134 -12.72 6.52 5.30
C VAL A 134 -13.14 7.51 6.38
N THR A 135 -14.08 7.10 7.23
CA THR A 135 -14.59 7.92 8.33
C THR A 135 -14.22 7.33 9.67
N LYS A 136 -13.52 8.11 10.50
CA LYS A 136 -13.31 7.76 11.91
C LYS A 136 -14.62 7.52 12.65
N THR A 137 -14.58 6.69 13.68
CA THR A 137 -15.72 6.49 14.58
C THR A 137 -15.56 7.34 15.85
N LYS A 138 -16.53 7.28 16.76
CA LYS A 138 -16.41 7.97 18.06
C LYS A 138 -15.26 7.43 18.91
N LYS A 139 -14.79 6.21 18.67
CA LYS A 139 -13.82 5.49 19.52
C LYS A 139 -12.52 5.12 18.80
N SER A 140 -12.42 5.39 17.50
CA SER A 140 -11.35 4.89 16.65
C SER A 140 -11.04 5.92 15.56
N ASP A 141 -9.79 6.02 15.14
CA ASP A 141 -9.40 6.85 14.00
C ASP A 141 -9.76 6.18 12.66
N GLU A 142 -9.36 6.80 11.54
CA GLU A 142 -9.60 6.24 10.21
C GLU A 142 -8.95 4.87 10.02
N PHE A 143 -7.70 4.70 10.47
CA PHE A 143 -6.95 3.44 10.40
C PHE A 143 -7.69 2.29 11.11
N ASP A 144 -8.08 2.51 12.36
CA ASP A 144 -8.83 1.54 13.15
C ASP A 144 -10.26 1.31 12.60
N SER A 145 -10.87 2.33 12.00
CA SER A 145 -12.24 2.21 11.48
C SER A 145 -12.39 1.24 10.32
N ILE A 146 -11.29 0.92 9.62
CA ILE A 146 -11.24 -0.13 8.59
C ILE A 146 -10.44 -1.35 9.06
N ASN A 147 -10.36 -1.56 10.37
CA ASN A 147 -9.79 -2.75 11.01
C ASN A 147 -8.29 -2.98 10.72
N LEU A 148 -7.54 -1.97 10.27
CA LEU A 148 -6.12 -2.14 9.91
C LEU A 148 -5.26 -2.53 11.11
N SER A 149 -5.62 -2.11 12.33
CA SER A 149 -4.89 -2.47 13.56
C SER A 149 -5.01 -3.94 13.99
N SER A 150 -5.92 -4.70 13.37
CA SER A 150 -6.02 -6.15 13.58
C SER A 150 -4.99 -6.94 12.78
N TYR A 151 -4.41 -6.34 11.74
CA TYR A 151 -3.33 -6.95 10.97
C TYR A 151 -1.99 -6.64 11.64
N ARG A 152 -0.97 -7.46 11.34
CA ARG A 152 0.39 -7.30 11.89
C ARG A 152 1.44 -7.28 10.81
N SER A 153 1.29 -8.17 9.84
CA SER A 153 2.04 -8.23 8.60
C SER A 153 1.25 -9.08 7.60
N PHE A 154 1.58 -8.92 6.32
CA PHE A 154 1.00 -9.67 5.21
C PHE A 154 2.01 -10.62 4.55
N ASP A 155 3.24 -10.69 5.03
CA ASP A 155 4.37 -11.39 4.38
C ASP A 155 4.07 -12.86 4.09
N LYS A 156 3.36 -13.53 5.00
CA LYS A 156 2.92 -14.93 4.85
C LYS A 156 2.11 -15.22 3.58
N TYR A 157 1.51 -14.20 2.97
CA TYR A 157 0.75 -14.36 1.72
C TYR A 157 1.64 -14.32 0.48
N PHE A 158 2.91 -13.94 0.62
CA PHE A 158 3.84 -13.70 -0.48
C PHE A 158 5.12 -14.54 -0.43
N GLU A 159 5.27 -15.47 0.53
CA GLU A 159 6.45 -16.33 0.72
C GLU A 159 6.97 -16.96 -0.60
N LYS A 160 6.07 -17.35 -1.53
CA LYS A 160 6.47 -17.94 -2.82
C LYS A 160 7.22 -16.99 -3.76
N TYR A 161 7.16 -15.69 -3.50
CA TYR A 161 7.81 -14.65 -4.31
C TYR A 161 9.19 -14.27 -3.78
N GLU A 162 9.62 -14.75 -2.60
CA GLU A 162 10.92 -14.42 -1.99
C GLU A 162 12.10 -14.62 -2.96
N VAL A 163 12.05 -15.66 -3.81
CA VAL A 163 13.04 -15.94 -4.85
C VAL A 163 13.28 -14.74 -5.79
N ALA A 164 12.25 -13.93 -6.07
CA ALA A 164 12.36 -12.77 -6.97
C ALA A 164 13.21 -11.62 -6.38
N CYS A 165 13.39 -11.61 -5.06
CA CYS A 165 14.31 -10.75 -4.33
C CYS A 165 15.71 -11.37 -4.16
N GLU A 166 15.84 -12.69 -4.25
CA GLU A 166 17.13 -13.39 -4.12
C GLU A 166 17.93 -13.42 -5.43
N ASP A 167 17.28 -13.25 -6.59
CA ASP A 167 17.90 -13.20 -7.92
C ASP A 167 18.67 -11.88 -8.21
N GLU A 168 19.43 -11.35 -7.23
CA GLU A 168 20.40 -10.25 -7.41
C GLU A 168 21.86 -10.74 -7.49
#